data_AF-A0A3B0P8S9-F1
#
_entry.id   AF-A0A3B0P8S9-F1
#
_cell.length_a   1.000
_cell.length_b   1.000
_cell.length_c   1.000
_cell.angle_alpha   90.00
_cell.angle_beta   90.00
_cell.angle_gamma   90.00
#
_symmetry.space_group_name_H-M   'P 1'
#
loop_
_entity.id
_entity.type
_entity.pdbx_description
1 polymer ?
#
loop_
_entity_poly.entity_id
_entity_poly.type
_entity_poly.pdbx_seq_one_letter_code
_entity_poly.pdbx_strand_id
1 'polypeptide(L)'
;MIGTKAKLKANSNGKVYTGIFGHTSIHILEREKFTKAILEKELFVDFGFTSKKQVEEAGIEIGDPIYLSGEYLEFPNDLVAGKAMDNRAGVTALELVGKALAKANLNCDLYLVGTAQEEVGTRGAKTSVTLINPDVAIALDTGAAHDSFGAPKGTPSLGKGVALLVQDGGTLPDTNLLRQLMQVAKKHKLLAYKYIAEGGGTDAAELQYAQGGAATITTSIPQRYLHSPLGMASLVDIKHTVDLLVKYAESFSDKHLKEFKFK
;
A
#
# COMPACT_ATOMS: atom_id res chain seq x y z
N MET A 1 -12.55 12.67 -3.47
CA MET A 1 -13.34 12.02 -2.39
C MET A 1 -14.80 12.44 -2.43
N ILE A 2 -15.10 13.71 -2.68
CA ILE A 2 -16.48 14.20 -2.81
C ILE A 2 -17.30 13.41 -3.83
N GLY A 3 -18.56 13.14 -3.49
CA GLY A 3 -19.52 12.42 -4.32
C GLY A 3 -19.34 10.89 -4.31
N THR A 4 -18.33 10.36 -3.62
CA THR A 4 -18.13 8.91 -3.53
C THR A 4 -18.94 8.30 -2.40
N LYS A 5 -19.25 7.01 -2.57
CA LYS A 5 -20.00 6.22 -1.59
C LYS A 5 -19.17 5.99 -0.33
N ALA A 6 -19.78 6.28 0.81
CA ALA A 6 -19.28 5.97 2.14
C ALA A 6 -20.06 4.81 2.75
N LYS A 7 -19.43 4.10 3.66
CA LYS A 7 -20.05 3.13 4.56
C LYS A 7 -19.67 3.47 5.99
N LEU A 8 -20.65 3.41 6.88
CA LEU A 8 -20.46 3.49 8.32
C LEU A 8 -20.94 2.19 8.92
N LYS A 9 -20.14 1.58 9.80
CA LYS A 9 -20.56 0.42 10.59
C LYS A 9 -20.74 0.87 12.03
N ALA A 10 -21.97 0.82 12.53
CA ALA A 10 -22.26 1.11 13.93
C ALA A 10 -21.70 -0.01 14.81
N ASN A 11 -20.83 0.32 15.75
CA ASN A 11 -20.21 -0.67 16.63
C ASN A 11 -21.21 -1.27 17.61
N SER A 12 -22.14 -0.45 18.10
CA SER A 12 -23.18 -0.83 19.07
C SER A 12 -24.08 -1.99 18.61
N ASN A 13 -24.40 -2.05 17.31
CA ASN A 13 -25.38 -3.01 16.76
C ASN A 13 -24.94 -3.70 15.46
N GLY A 14 -23.76 -3.37 14.93
CA GLY A 14 -23.19 -3.95 13.71
C GLY A 14 -23.85 -3.52 12.40
N LYS A 15 -24.88 -2.66 12.44
CA LYS A 15 -25.62 -2.23 11.24
C LYS A 15 -24.75 -1.33 10.38
N VAL A 16 -24.86 -1.52 9.06
CA VAL A 16 -24.09 -0.77 8.07
C VAL A 16 -24.97 0.24 7.34
N TYR A 17 -24.58 1.49 7.38
CA TYR A 17 -25.25 2.61 6.71
C TYR A 17 -24.49 3.00 5.44
N THR A 18 -25.23 3.44 4.43
CA THR A 18 -24.64 3.99 3.20
C THR A 18 -24.74 5.51 3.27
N GLY A 19 -23.64 6.20 2.99
CA GLY A 19 -23.62 7.64 2.89
C GLY A 19 -22.85 8.13 1.67
N ILE A 20 -22.74 9.44 1.55
CA ILE A 20 -22.00 10.12 0.48
C ILE A 20 -21.02 11.11 1.12
N PHE A 21 -19.75 11.05 0.71
CA PHE A 21 -18.78 12.07 1.08
C PHE A 21 -19.12 13.40 0.41
N GLY A 22 -19.24 14.47 1.20
CA GLY A 22 -19.69 15.78 0.74
C GLY A 22 -18.86 16.93 1.30
N HIS A 23 -19.08 18.10 0.71
CA HIS A 23 -18.69 19.39 1.24
C HIS A 23 -19.76 20.41 0.83
N THR A 24 -19.73 21.60 1.43
CA THR A 24 -20.62 22.70 1.06
C THR A 24 -20.41 23.10 -0.40
N SER A 25 -21.48 23.15 -1.19
CA SER A 25 -21.44 23.49 -2.63
C SER A 25 -20.69 24.78 -2.91
N ILE A 26 -19.86 24.77 -3.95
CA ILE A 26 -19.09 25.95 -4.38
C ILE A 26 -19.99 27.14 -4.70
N HIS A 27 -21.21 26.92 -5.20
CA HIS A 27 -22.12 28.00 -5.58
C HIS A 27 -22.62 28.85 -4.40
N ILE A 28 -22.50 28.34 -3.17
CA ILE A 28 -22.92 29.02 -1.94
C ILE A 28 -21.75 29.27 -0.98
N LEU A 29 -20.52 28.94 -1.38
CA LEU A 29 -19.32 29.29 -0.65
C LEU A 29 -18.90 30.74 -0.97
N GLU A 30 -18.34 31.42 0.02
CA GLU A 30 -17.76 32.75 -0.16
C GLU A 30 -16.61 32.73 -1.18
N ARG A 31 -16.52 33.79 -1.99
CA ARG A 31 -15.62 33.87 -3.15
C ARG A 31 -14.13 33.63 -2.82
N GLU A 32 -13.71 34.00 -1.62
CA GLU A 32 -12.33 33.89 -1.17
C GLU A 32 -11.91 32.45 -0.85
N LYS A 33 -12.87 31.54 -0.64
CA LYS A 33 -12.59 30.11 -0.44
C LYS A 33 -12.36 29.34 -1.75
N PHE A 34 -12.56 29.95 -2.92
CA PHE A 34 -12.44 29.25 -4.21
C PHE A 34 -11.00 28.91 -4.62
N THR A 35 -10.01 29.64 -4.12
CA THR A 35 -8.61 29.47 -4.53
C THR A 35 -7.85 28.46 -3.67
N LYS A 36 -8.49 27.89 -2.65
CA LYS A 36 -7.86 26.95 -1.71
C LYS A 36 -8.48 25.57 -1.85
N ALA A 37 -7.66 24.53 -1.64
CA ALA A 37 -8.15 23.17 -1.52
C ALA A 37 -9.09 23.05 -0.33
N ILE A 38 -10.15 22.25 -0.47
CA ILE A 38 -11.09 21.94 0.61
C ILE A 38 -10.32 21.21 1.71
N LEU A 39 -10.44 21.70 2.94
CA LEU A 39 -9.77 21.09 4.09
C LEU A 39 -10.58 19.90 4.60
N GLU A 40 -9.92 18.92 5.22
CA GLU A 40 -10.59 17.73 5.78
C GLU A 40 -11.70 18.08 6.76
N LYS A 41 -11.52 19.13 7.57
CA LYS A 41 -12.53 19.64 8.52
C LYS A 41 -13.79 20.21 7.86
N GLU A 42 -13.75 20.46 6.55
CA GLU A 42 -14.88 20.94 5.75
C GLU A 42 -15.62 19.79 5.06
N LEU A 43 -15.09 18.56 5.17
CA LEU A 43 -15.73 17.35 4.67
C LEU A 43 -16.73 16.80 5.69
N PHE A 44 -17.79 16.22 5.17
CA PHE A 44 -18.76 15.47 5.96
C PHE A 44 -19.23 14.23 5.19
N VAL A 45 -19.89 13.31 5.89
CA VAL A 45 -20.60 12.19 5.26
C VAL A 45 -22.08 12.32 5.55
N ASP A 46 -22.86 12.44 4.49
CA ASP A 46 -24.31 12.47 4.58
C ASP A 46 -24.88 11.06 4.49
N PHE A 47 -25.55 10.60 5.54
CA PHE A 47 -26.23 9.31 5.62
C PHE A 47 -27.76 9.43 5.45
N GLY A 48 -28.28 10.64 5.17
CA GLY A 48 -29.69 10.92 4.96
C GLY A 48 -30.51 11.14 6.25
N PHE A 49 -29.86 11.24 7.41
CA PHE A 49 -30.56 11.52 8.68
C PHE A 49 -30.89 13.01 8.81
N THR A 50 -32.10 13.31 9.30
CA THR A 50 -32.61 14.69 9.40
C THR A 50 -32.48 15.30 10.80
N SER A 51 -32.06 14.51 11.79
CA SER A 51 -31.85 14.98 13.16
C SER A 51 -30.84 14.13 13.92
N LYS A 52 -30.24 14.74 14.96
CA LYS A 52 -29.36 14.03 15.89
C LYS A 52 -30.04 12.81 16.53
N LYS A 53 -31.33 12.94 16.86
CA LYS A 53 -32.11 11.85 17.46
C LYS A 53 -32.17 10.61 16.56
N GLN A 54 -32.33 10.78 15.23
CA GLN A 54 -32.30 9.65 14.29
C GLN A 54 -30.93 8.96 14.24
N VAL A 55 -29.84 9.72 14.35
CA VAL A 55 -28.48 9.18 14.40
C VAL A 55 -28.27 8.35 15.67
N GLU A 56 -28.74 8.88 16.81
CA GLU A 56 -28.70 8.18 18.11
C GLU A 56 -29.56 6.91 18.09
N GLU A 57 -30.79 6.97 17.56
CA GLU A 57 -31.68 5.80 17.40
C GLU A 57 -31.14 4.76 16.40
N ALA A 58 -30.35 5.20 15.42
CA ALA A 58 -29.63 4.32 14.50
C ALA A 58 -28.45 3.58 15.17
N GLY A 59 -28.10 3.94 16.41
CA GLY A 59 -26.99 3.38 17.18
C GLY A 59 -25.62 3.85 16.68
N ILE A 60 -25.58 4.99 15.98
CA ILE A 60 -24.34 5.57 15.48
C ILE A 60 -23.71 6.44 16.57
N GLU A 61 -22.42 6.24 16.82
CA GLU A 61 -21.69 6.92 17.89
C GLU A 61 -20.30 7.40 17.46
N ILE A 62 -19.71 8.29 18.27
CA ILE A 62 -18.34 8.77 18.07
C ILE A 62 -17.39 7.58 18.24
N GLY A 63 -16.56 7.33 17.22
CA GLY A 63 -15.65 6.19 17.18
C GLY A 63 -16.08 5.10 16.19
N ASP A 64 -17.29 5.19 15.61
CA ASP A 64 -17.71 4.29 14.56
C ASP A 64 -16.86 4.45 13.28
N PRO A 65 -16.37 3.35 12.69
CA PRO A 65 -15.54 3.42 11.50
C PRO A 65 -16.37 3.83 10.27
N ILE A 66 -15.83 4.80 9.55
CA ILE A 66 -16.30 5.22 8.23
C ILE A 66 -15.24 4.82 7.21
N TYR A 67 -15.67 4.18 6.12
CA TYR A 67 -14.76 3.77 5.06
C TYR A 67 -15.35 4.02 3.68
N LEU A 68 -14.46 4.23 2.72
CA LEU A 68 -14.81 4.32 1.31
C LEU A 68 -15.37 3.00 0.81
N SER A 69 -16.41 3.09 -0.02
CA SER A 69 -16.96 1.98 -0.79
C SER A 69 -16.89 2.33 -2.27
N GLY A 70 -16.43 1.39 -3.08
CA GLY A 70 -16.23 1.61 -4.50
C GLY A 70 -16.26 0.29 -5.26
N GLU A 71 -16.42 0.39 -6.56
CA GLU A 71 -16.47 -0.73 -7.47
C GLU A 71 -15.05 -1.15 -7.88
N TYR A 72 -14.92 -2.41 -8.27
CA TYR A 72 -13.76 -2.89 -9.01
C TYR A 72 -14.00 -2.60 -10.50
N LEU A 73 -12.98 -2.02 -11.14
CA LEU A 73 -13.05 -1.57 -12.52
C LEU A 73 -11.91 -2.20 -13.31
N GLU A 74 -12.22 -2.63 -14.53
CA GLU A 74 -11.24 -3.15 -15.49
C GLU A 74 -11.09 -2.19 -16.66
N PHE A 75 -9.87 -2.09 -17.15
CA PHE A 75 -9.51 -1.23 -18.27
C PHE A 75 -8.62 -2.01 -19.25
N PRO A 76 -8.50 -1.57 -20.51
CA PRO A 76 -7.53 -2.14 -21.44
C PRO A 76 -6.10 -2.11 -20.90
N ASN A 77 -5.25 -2.98 -21.45
CA ASN A 77 -3.82 -3.11 -21.09
C ASN A 77 -3.58 -3.62 -19.66
N ASP A 78 -4.39 -4.58 -19.20
CA ASP A 78 -4.24 -5.24 -17.90
C ASP A 78 -4.25 -4.26 -16.72
N LEU A 79 -5.06 -3.20 -16.82
CA LEU A 79 -5.20 -2.18 -15.81
C LEU A 79 -6.49 -2.41 -15.01
N VAL A 80 -6.36 -2.31 -13.69
CA VAL A 80 -7.47 -2.45 -12.75
C VAL A 80 -7.52 -1.26 -11.82
N ALA A 81 -8.72 -0.86 -11.40
CA ALA A 81 -8.89 0.18 -10.39
C ALA A 81 -9.90 -0.23 -9.32
N GLY A 82 -9.72 0.32 -8.14
CA GLY A 82 -10.58 0.03 -6.99
C GLY A 82 -10.17 0.82 -5.76
N LYS A 83 -11.02 0.78 -4.74
CA LYS A 83 -10.68 1.36 -3.44
C LYS A 83 -9.58 0.55 -2.75
N ALA A 84 -8.80 1.22 -1.91
CA ALA A 84 -7.76 0.59 -1.10
C ALA A 84 -6.81 -0.28 -1.95
N MET A 85 -6.53 0.16 -3.18
CA MET A 85 -5.47 -0.44 -4.00
C MET A 85 -4.15 -0.42 -3.20
N ASP A 86 -3.94 0.72 -2.53
CA ASP A 86 -3.04 0.85 -1.41
C ASP A 86 -3.67 0.30 -0.11
N ASN A 87 -3.14 -0.74 0.52
CA ASN A 87 -2.12 -1.68 0.04
C ASN A 87 -2.70 -3.09 -0.21
N ARG A 88 -3.94 -3.19 -0.71
CA ARG A 88 -4.52 -4.50 -1.05
C ARG A 88 -3.90 -5.12 -2.29
N ALA A 89 -3.27 -4.34 -3.16
CA ALA A 89 -2.44 -4.87 -4.23
C ALA A 89 -1.25 -5.65 -3.65
N GLY A 90 -0.57 -5.12 -2.64
CA GLY A 90 0.48 -5.82 -1.91
C GLY A 90 -0.04 -7.06 -1.18
N VAL A 91 -1.18 -6.97 -0.49
CA VAL A 91 -1.80 -8.14 0.16
C VAL A 91 -2.16 -9.24 -0.86
N THR A 92 -2.66 -8.87 -2.04
CA THR A 92 -2.96 -9.81 -3.12
C THR A 92 -1.68 -10.50 -3.59
N ALA A 93 -0.60 -9.74 -3.77
CA ALA A 93 0.70 -10.31 -4.13
C ALA A 93 1.28 -11.21 -3.02
N LEU A 94 1.15 -10.85 -1.74
CA LEU A 94 1.51 -11.72 -0.60
C LEU A 94 0.76 -13.05 -0.64
N GLU A 95 -0.55 -13.02 -0.88
CA GLU A 95 -1.37 -14.23 -0.99
C GLU A 95 -0.90 -15.13 -2.15
N LEU A 96 -0.59 -14.54 -3.30
CA LEU A 96 -0.11 -15.26 -4.48
C LEU A 96 1.30 -15.85 -4.25
N VAL A 97 2.20 -15.13 -3.56
CA VAL A 97 3.49 -15.66 -3.12
C VAL A 97 3.30 -16.88 -2.21
N GLY A 98 2.42 -16.77 -1.21
CA GLY A 98 2.10 -17.88 -0.30
C GLY A 98 1.54 -19.10 -1.02
N LYS A 99 0.63 -18.90 -1.99
CA LYS A 99 0.10 -19.97 -2.84
C LYS A 99 1.18 -20.63 -3.69
N ALA A 100 2.07 -19.84 -4.29
CA ALA A 100 3.16 -20.34 -5.13
C ALA A 100 4.19 -21.15 -4.34
N LEU A 101 4.47 -20.75 -3.10
CA LEU A 101 5.49 -21.36 -2.24
C LEU A 101 4.94 -22.42 -1.27
N ALA A 102 3.63 -22.70 -1.28
CA ALA A 102 2.97 -23.58 -0.33
C ALA A 102 3.55 -25.00 -0.23
N LYS A 103 4.22 -25.48 -1.28
CA LYS A 103 4.90 -26.80 -1.33
C LYS A 103 6.39 -26.69 -1.61
N ALA A 104 6.95 -25.49 -1.55
CA ALA A 104 8.37 -25.27 -1.79
C ALA A 104 9.18 -25.67 -0.55
N ASN A 105 10.31 -26.34 -0.78
CA ASN A 105 11.31 -26.53 0.27
C ASN A 105 12.24 -25.32 0.24
N LEU A 106 12.08 -24.42 1.18
CA LEU A 106 12.88 -23.19 1.30
C LEU A 106 14.06 -23.41 2.25
N ASN A 107 15.16 -22.71 1.99
CA ASN A 107 16.32 -22.66 2.89
C ASN A 107 16.20 -21.50 3.91
N CYS A 108 14.98 -21.07 4.21
CA CYS A 108 14.69 -20.02 5.17
C CYS A 108 13.29 -20.22 5.76
N ASP A 109 13.08 -19.63 6.93
CA ASP A 109 11.75 -19.48 7.52
C ASP A 109 11.05 -18.28 6.89
N LEU A 110 10.02 -18.54 6.08
CA LEU A 110 9.27 -17.50 5.39
C LEU A 110 8.06 -17.05 6.21
N TYR A 111 8.04 -15.77 6.56
CA TYR A 111 6.91 -15.12 7.21
C TYR A 111 6.20 -14.19 6.22
N LEU A 112 4.90 -14.42 6.00
CA LEU A 112 4.04 -13.54 5.20
C LEU A 112 3.13 -12.76 6.16
N VAL A 113 3.30 -11.45 6.19
CA VAL A 113 2.68 -10.59 7.23
C VAL A 113 1.78 -9.55 6.57
N GLY A 114 0.50 -9.55 6.95
CA GLY A 114 -0.41 -8.42 6.69
C GLY A 114 -0.40 -7.48 7.88
N THR A 115 0.32 -6.37 7.79
CA THR A 115 0.41 -5.37 8.85
C THR A 115 -0.88 -4.56 8.95
N ALA A 116 -1.07 -3.91 10.11
CA ALA A 116 -2.18 -2.99 10.35
C ALA A 116 -1.62 -1.61 10.71
N GLN A 117 -2.41 -0.55 10.47
CA GLN A 117 -2.08 0.81 10.88
C GLN A 117 -0.77 1.36 10.26
N GLU A 118 -0.46 0.97 9.03
CA GLU A 118 0.63 1.58 8.22
C GLU A 118 0.33 3.08 8.02
N GLU A 119 -0.86 3.36 7.48
CA GLU A 119 -1.38 4.69 7.12
C GLU A 119 -1.45 5.71 8.28
N VAL A 120 -1.24 5.26 9.52
CA VAL A 120 -1.23 6.10 10.73
C VAL A 120 0.08 5.98 11.53
N GLY A 121 1.14 5.52 10.85
CA GLY A 121 2.52 5.48 11.32
C GLY A 121 3.10 4.08 11.53
N THR A 122 2.97 3.19 10.53
CA THR A 122 3.73 1.92 10.41
C THR A 122 3.65 1.01 11.65
N ARG A 123 2.57 1.13 12.44
CA ARG A 123 2.53 0.61 13.82
C ARG A 123 2.52 -0.91 13.86
N GLY A 124 1.87 -1.54 12.89
CA GLY A 124 1.84 -2.99 12.74
C GLY A 124 3.18 -3.58 12.32
N ALA A 125 4.00 -2.86 11.55
CA ALA A 125 5.36 -3.31 11.25
C ALA A 125 6.23 -3.34 12.51
N LYS A 126 6.12 -2.32 13.37
CA LYS A 126 6.85 -2.26 14.64
C LYS A 126 6.56 -3.45 15.56
N THR A 127 5.31 -3.88 15.66
CA THR A 127 4.96 -5.07 16.46
C THR A 127 5.42 -6.35 15.77
N SER A 128 5.27 -6.44 14.45
CA SER A 128 5.66 -7.60 13.65
C SER A 128 7.15 -7.88 13.70
N VAL A 129 8.00 -6.84 13.56
CA VAL A 129 9.45 -6.98 13.61
C VAL A 129 9.92 -7.45 14.99
N THR A 130 9.28 -7.00 16.05
CA THR A 130 9.61 -7.42 17.43
C THR A 130 9.26 -8.89 17.67
N LEU A 131 8.16 -9.37 17.09
CA LEU A 131 7.69 -10.74 17.25
C LEU A 131 8.53 -11.74 16.43
N ILE A 132 8.82 -11.39 15.17
CA ILE A 132 9.48 -12.29 14.21
C ILE A 132 11.00 -12.19 14.31
N ASN A 133 11.53 -11.01 14.57
CA ASN A 133 12.96 -10.69 14.57
C ASN A 133 13.70 -11.21 13.30
N PRO A 134 13.33 -10.72 12.10
CA PRO A 134 13.85 -11.26 10.84
C PRO A 134 15.28 -10.80 10.52
N ASP A 135 16.05 -11.63 9.83
CA ASP A 135 17.37 -11.24 9.27
C ASP A 135 17.20 -10.39 7.99
N VAL A 136 16.15 -10.68 7.21
CA VAL A 136 15.78 -10.00 5.97
C VAL A 136 14.30 -9.64 6.01
N ALA A 137 13.98 -8.37 5.75
CA ALA A 137 12.61 -7.89 5.73
C ALA A 137 12.30 -7.14 4.43
N ILE A 138 11.26 -7.58 3.71
CA ILE A 138 10.83 -6.94 2.47
C ILE A 138 9.45 -6.34 2.69
N ALA A 139 9.35 -5.01 2.69
CA ALA A 139 8.06 -4.34 2.65
C ALA A 139 7.51 -4.42 1.22
N LEU A 140 6.26 -4.85 1.08
CA LEU A 140 5.58 -4.86 -0.19
C LEU A 140 4.49 -3.79 -0.15
N ASP A 141 4.62 -2.77 -0.98
CA ASP A 141 3.75 -1.60 -0.95
C ASP A 141 3.34 -1.13 -2.34
N THR A 142 2.47 -0.13 -2.40
CA THR A 142 2.21 0.63 -3.62
C THR A 142 3.07 1.89 -3.66
N GLY A 143 3.30 2.43 -4.86
CA GLY A 143 4.11 3.63 -5.04
C GLY A 143 3.54 4.56 -6.09
N ALA A 144 3.60 5.87 -5.85
CA ALA A 144 3.03 6.86 -6.76
C ALA A 144 3.67 6.77 -8.16
N ALA A 145 2.83 6.54 -9.18
CA ALA A 145 3.24 6.53 -10.57
C ALA A 145 3.28 7.95 -11.18
N HIS A 146 4.22 8.17 -12.10
CA HIS A 146 4.49 9.44 -12.77
C HIS A 146 4.02 9.49 -14.23
N ASP A 147 3.25 8.49 -14.65
CA ASP A 147 2.77 8.33 -16.03
C ASP A 147 1.33 8.84 -16.24
N SER A 148 0.77 9.51 -15.23
CA SER A 148 -0.52 10.20 -15.34
C SER A 148 -0.38 11.51 -16.10
N PHE A 149 -1.45 11.93 -16.80
CA PHE A 149 -1.46 13.19 -17.54
C PHE A 149 -1.15 14.38 -16.61
N GLY A 150 -0.12 15.16 -16.96
CA GLY A 150 0.30 16.34 -16.19
C GLY A 150 1.11 16.05 -14.92
N ALA A 151 1.45 14.79 -14.63
CA ALA A 151 2.30 14.45 -13.50
C ALA A 151 3.73 15.00 -13.67
N PRO A 152 4.41 15.42 -12.59
CA PRO A 152 5.84 15.69 -12.62
C PRO A 152 6.62 14.47 -13.11
N LYS A 153 7.74 14.70 -13.81
CA LYS A 153 8.60 13.60 -14.28
C LYS A 153 9.11 12.79 -13.09
N GLY A 154 9.06 11.47 -13.22
CA GLY A 154 9.63 10.54 -12.26
C GLY A 154 9.78 9.16 -12.88
N THR A 155 10.20 8.20 -12.06
CA THR A 155 10.56 6.86 -12.57
C THR A 155 9.39 5.87 -12.53
N PRO A 156 8.64 5.72 -11.41
CA PRO A 156 7.58 4.72 -11.35
C PRO A 156 6.49 4.94 -12.41
N SER A 157 6.12 3.88 -13.11
CA SER A 157 5.12 3.90 -14.19
C SER A 157 4.42 2.55 -14.28
N LEU A 158 3.14 2.54 -14.62
CA LEU A 158 2.36 1.31 -14.69
C LEU A 158 2.81 0.45 -15.88
N GLY A 159 2.78 -0.87 -15.70
CA GLY A 159 3.16 -1.87 -16.69
C GLY A 159 4.67 -1.96 -16.95
N LYS A 160 5.50 -1.34 -16.10
CA LYS A 160 6.97 -1.38 -16.19
C LYS A 160 7.62 -2.38 -15.24
N GLY A 161 6.80 -3.13 -14.50
CA GLY A 161 7.22 -4.13 -13.53
C GLY A 161 7.39 -3.56 -12.13
N VAL A 162 8.05 -4.36 -11.28
CA VAL A 162 8.26 -4.02 -9.86
C VAL A 162 9.29 -2.89 -9.70
N ALA A 163 8.95 -1.89 -8.90
CA ALA A 163 9.84 -0.79 -8.57
C ALA A 163 10.58 -1.11 -7.26
N LEU A 164 11.90 -1.15 -7.29
CA LEU A 164 12.74 -1.42 -6.12
C LEU A 164 13.27 -0.11 -5.55
N LEU A 165 12.97 0.13 -4.27
CA LEU A 165 13.34 1.36 -3.59
C LEU A 165 14.87 1.48 -3.44
N VAL A 166 15.38 2.68 -3.71
CA VAL A 166 16.77 3.08 -3.40
C VAL A 166 16.82 4.03 -2.20
N GLN A 167 15.77 4.84 -2.02
CA GLN A 167 15.62 5.77 -0.91
C GLN A 167 14.17 6.27 -0.82
N ASP A 168 13.62 6.33 0.38
CA ASP A 168 12.44 7.15 0.74
C ASP A 168 12.74 8.00 1.99
N GLY A 169 11.71 8.58 2.62
CA GLY A 169 11.86 9.41 3.82
C GLY A 169 12.18 8.63 5.11
N GLY A 170 12.00 7.31 5.13
CA GLY A 170 12.18 6.46 6.32
C GLY A 170 13.27 5.38 6.19
N THR A 171 13.69 5.05 4.97
CA THR A 171 14.54 3.90 4.69
C THR A 171 15.57 4.20 3.60
N LEU A 172 16.82 3.82 3.89
CA LEU A 172 17.86 3.60 2.89
C LEU A 172 18.11 2.08 2.80
N PRO A 173 17.55 1.39 1.78
CA PRO A 173 17.60 -0.06 1.70
C PRO A 173 19.01 -0.65 1.68
N ASP A 174 19.14 -1.90 2.17
CA ASP A 174 20.41 -2.62 2.11
C ASP A 174 20.83 -2.83 0.65
N THR A 175 22.02 -2.33 0.31
CA THR A 175 22.53 -2.36 -1.08
C THR A 175 22.82 -3.77 -1.60
N ASN A 176 23.13 -4.74 -0.72
CA ASN A 176 23.25 -6.14 -1.11
C ASN A 176 21.88 -6.71 -1.45
N LEU A 177 20.86 -6.44 -0.62
CA LEU A 177 19.51 -6.95 -0.85
C LEU A 177 18.93 -6.42 -2.16
N LEU A 178 19.07 -5.11 -2.41
CA LEU A 178 18.70 -4.49 -3.67
C LEU A 178 19.43 -5.14 -4.86
N ARG A 179 20.73 -5.41 -4.72
CA ARG A 179 21.53 -6.07 -5.78
C ARG A 179 21.04 -7.49 -6.04
N GLN A 180 20.80 -8.27 -5.00
CA GLN A 180 20.34 -9.65 -5.11
C GLN A 180 18.99 -9.70 -5.84
N LEU A 181 18.03 -8.85 -5.46
CA LEU A 181 16.72 -8.76 -6.13
C LEU A 181 16.87 -8.37 -7.62
N MET A 182 17.71 -7.38 -7.94
CA MET A 182 17.98 -7.02 -9.34
C MET A 182 18.65 -8.15 -10.13
N GLN A 183 19.51 -8.95 -9.51
CA GLN A 183 20.13 -10.12 -10.14
C GLN A 183 19.10 -11.22 -10.41
N VAL A 184 18.19 -11.49 -9.46
CA VAL A 184 17.09 -12.43 -9.64
C VAL A 184 16.18 -11.96 -10.77
N ALA A 185 15.78 -10.69 -10.79
CA ALA A 185 14.98 -10.11 -11.87
C ALA A 185 15.65 -10.31 -13.24
N LYS A 186 16.95 -9.98 -13.36
CA LYS A 186 17.71 -10.16 -14.61
C LYS A 186 17.80 -11.62 -15.03
N LYS A 187 18.11 -12.54 -14.11
CA LYS A 187 18.24 -13.98 -14.37
C LYS A 187 16.94 -14.58 -14.90
N HIS A 188 15.81 -14.14 -14.37
CA HIS A 188 14.48 -14.64 -14.73
C HIS A 188 13.74 -13.77 -15.75
N LYS A 189 14.41 -12.76 -16.33
CA LYS A 189 13.85 -11.82 -17.32
C LYS A 189 12.56 -11.13 -16.81
N LEU A 190 12.52 -10.79 -15.53
CA LEU A 190 11.42 -10.07 -14.91
C LEU A 190 11.59 -8.57 -15.13
N LEU A 191 10.48 -7.87 -15.33
CA LEU A 191 10.46 -6.42 -15.38
C LEU A 191 10.66 -5.89 -13.95
N ALA A 192 11.80 -5.25 -13.71
CA ALA A 192 12.12 -4.61 -12.46
C ALA A 192 13.05 -3.41 -12.71
N TYR A 193 12.89 -2.35 -11.94
CA TYR A 193 13.72 -1.16 -12.03
C TYR A 193 13.89 -0.50 -10.67
N LYS A 194 14.88 0.39 -10.56
CA LYS A 194 15.17 1.13 -9.33
C LYS A 194 14.47 2.48 -9.34
N TYR A 195 14.06 2.96 -8.18
CA TYR A 195 13.52 4.32 -8.04
C TYR A 195 13.88 4.95 -6.70
N ILE A 196 13.74 6.27 -6.64
CA ILE A 196 13.81 7.08 -5.41
C ILE A 196 12.42 7.68 -5.19
N ALA A 197 11.91 7.59 -3.97
CA ALA A 197 10.71 8.30 -3.55
C ALA A 197 11.13 9.64 -2.95
N GLU A 198 10.65 10.75 -3.52
CA GLU A 198 10.95 12.09 -3.00
C GLU A 198 10.19 12.42 -1.69
N GLY A 199 9.21 11.60 -1.32
CA GLY A 199 8.46 11.71 -0.09
C GLY A 199 7.68 10.43 0.23
N GLY A 200 7.14 10.37 1.45
CA GLY A 200 6.50 9.18 2.00
C GLY A 200 7.47 8.24 2.71
N GLY A 201 6.94 7.13 3.15
CA GLY A 201 7.63 6.01 3.79
C GLY A 201 6.75 4.78 3.68
N THR A 202 7.28 3.64 4.08
CA THR A 202 6.54 2.37 4.12
C THR A 202 6.88 1.65 5.42
N ASP A 203 6.25 0.50 5.65
CA ASP A 203 6.57 -0.39 6.77
C ASP A 203 8.07 -0.73 6.89
N ALA A 204 8.83 -0.65 5.79
CA ALA A 204 10.30 -0.81 5.79
C ALA A 204 11.01 0.09 6.83
N ALA A 205 10.44 1.26 7.11
CA ALA A 205 10.98 2.22 8.08
C ALA A 205 11.08 1.61 9.48
N GLU A 206 10.13 0.75 9.87
CA GLU A 206 10.16 0.05 11.16
C GLU A 206 10.83 -1.32 11.06
N LEU A 207 10.67 -2.02 9.93
CA LEU A 207 11.22 -3.38 9.74
C LEU A 207 12.74 -3.45 9.83
N GLN A 208 13.46 -2.37 9.48
CA GLN A 208 14.92 -2.30 9.61
C GLN A 208 15.43 -2.42 11.07
N TYR A 209 14.57 -2.21 12.06
CA TYR A 209 14.93 -2.19 13.49
C TYR A 209 14.70 -3.53 14.21
N ALA A 210 14.85 -4.66 13.52
CA ALA A 210 14.99 -5.96 14.18
C ALA A 210 16.17 -5.96 15.18
N GLN A 211 16.22 -6.93 16.09
CA GLN A 211 17.29 -7.04 17.08
C GLN A 211 18.65 -7.29 16.41
N GLY A 212 19.47 -6.24 16.32
CA GLY A 212 20.75 -6.27 15.59
C GLY A 212 20.67 -5.73 14.16
N GLY A 213 19.49 -5.25 13.74
CA GLY A 213 19.18 -4.76 12.40
C GLY A 213 18.73 -5.88 11.46
N ALA A 214 17.86 -5.55 10.50
CA ALA A 214 17.50 -6.43 9.39
C ALA A 214 17.96 -5.82 8.06
N ALA A 215 18.34 -6.66 7.10
CA ALA A 215 18.49 -6.22 5.72
C ALA A 215 17.10 -5.93 5.14
N THR A 216 16.82 -4.65 4.88
CA THR A 216 15.46 -4.20 4.55
C THR A 216 15.37 -3.49 3.19
N ILE A 217 14.26 -3.70 2.49
CA ILE A 217 13.90 -2.99 1.25
C ILE A 217 12.39 -2.90 1.06
N THR A 218 11.93 -1.90 0.33
CA THR A 218 10.57 -1.84 -0.21
C THR A 218 10.53 -2.27 -1.68
N THR A 219 9.67 -3.24 -1.99
CA THR A 219 9.21 -3.52 -3.35
C THR A 219 7.88 -2.82 -3.58
N SER A 220 7.78 -2.00 -4.61
CA SER A 220 6.64 -1.13 -4.85
C SER A 220 5.93 -1.48 -6.14
N ILE A 221 4.61 -1.60 -6.07
CA ILE A 221 3.71 -1.72 -7.22
C ILE A 221 3.31 -0.30 -7.66
N PRO A 222 3.66 0.15 -8.87
CA PRO A 222 3.27 1.47 -9.36
C PRO A 222 1.74 1.63 -9.37
N GLN A 223 1.27 2.72 -8.76
CA GLN A 223 -0.14 3.04 -8.63
C GLN A 223 -0.42 4.48 -9.06
N ARG A 224 -1.43 4.67 -9.91
CA ARG A 224 -2.02 5.99 -10.18
C ARG A 224 -3.08 6.28 -9.12
N TYR A 225 -3.24 7.56 -8.81
CA TYR A 225 -4.25 8.04 -7.86
C TYR A 225 -4.05 7.43 -6.46
N LEU A 226 -2.78 7.36 -6.02
CA LEU A 226 -2.42 7.00 -4.65
C LEU A 226 -3.19 7.89 -3.65
N HIS A 227 -3.70 7.27 -2.58
CA HIS A 227 -4.55 7.91 -1.54
C HIS A 227 -5.81 8.63 -2.09
N SER A 228 -6.31 8.21 -3.25
CA SER A 228 -7.60 8.63 -3.79
C SER A 228 -8.68 7.58 -3.53
N PRO A 229 -9.99 7.92 -3.66
CA PRO A 229 -11.08 6.95 -3.47
C PRO A 229 -10.95 5.66 -4.26
N LEU A 230 -10.43 5.77 -5.49
CA LEU A 230 -10.06 4.65 -6.34
C LEU A 230 -8.61 4.87 -6.79
N GLY A 231 -7.77 3.86 -6.55
CA GLY A 231 -6.42 3.77 -7.12
C GLY A 231 -6.41 2.83 -8.31
N MET A 232 -5.48 3.02 -9.24
CA MET A 232 -5.31 2.18 -10.43
C MET A 232 -3.92 1.56 -10.45
N ALA A 233 -3.83 0.25 -10.72
CA ALA A 233 -2.59 -0.50 -10.82
C ALA A 233 -2.61 -1.41 -12.06
N SER A 234 -1.43 -1.91 -12.46
CA SER A 234 -1.31 -2.90 -13.53
C SER A 234 -1.20 -4.32 -12.96
N LEU A 235 -1.96 -5.26 -13.52
CA LEU A 235 -1.82 -6.68 -13.22
C LEU A 235 -0.45 -7.22 -13.66
N VAL A 236 0.18 -6.61 -14.67
CA VAL A 236 1.55 -6.95 -15.10
C VAL A 236 2.55 -6.64 -13.98
N ASP A 237 2.42 -5.48 -13.34
CA ASP A 237 3.32 -5.08 -12.24
C ASP A 237 3.13 -6.00 -11.04
N ILE A 238 1.87 -6.28 -10.65
CA ILE A 238 1.55 -7.23 -9.56
C ILE A 238 2.18 -8.60 -9.85
N LYS A 239 2.02 -9.12 -11.07
CA LYS A 239 2.59 -10.41 -11.47
C LYS A 239 4.11 -10.42 -11.37
N HIS A 240 4.79 -9.40 -11.90
CA HIS A 240 6.25 -9.34 -11.82
C HIS A 240 6.77 -9.16 -10.40
N THR A 241 6.03 -8.47 -9.53
CA THR A 241 6.33 -8.39 -8.10
C THR A 241 6.23 -9.78 -7.44
N VAL A 242 5.14 -10.52 -7.68
CA VAL A 242 4.98 -11.90 -7.18
C VAL A 242 6.10 -12.80 -7.68
N ASP A 243 6.36 -12.79 -8.99
CA ASP A 243 7.40 -13.61 -9.60
C ASP A 243 8.79 -13.30 -9.02
N LEU A 244 9.11 -12.02 -8.77
CA LEU A 244 10.38 -11.62 -8.17
C LEU A 244 10.52 -12.17 -6.75
N LEU A 245 9.50 -12.00 -5.91
CA LEU A 245 9.52 -12.45 -4.51
C LEU A 245 9.59 -13.98 -4.40
N VAL A 246 8.81 -14.69 -5.24
CA VAL A 246 8.87 -16.16 -5.32
C VAL A 246 10.26 -16.63 -5.72
N LYS A 247 10.82 -16.07 -6.82
CA LYS A 247 12.15 -16.49 -7.30
C LYS A 247 13.26 -16.13 -6.33
N TYR A 248 13.12 -15.00 -5.62
CA TYR A 248 14.07 -14.64 -4.57
C TYR A 248 14.04 -15.66 -3.43
N ALA A 249 12.85 -15.95 -2.88
CA ALA A 249 12.67 -16.93 -1.80
C ALA A 249 13.19 -18.33 -2.19
N GLU A 250 12.84 -18.85 -3.37
CA GLU A 250 13.33 -20.14 -3.86
C GLU A 250 14.86 -20.20 -4.01
N SER A 251 15.48 -19.07 -4.37
CA SER A 251 16.94 -18.99 -4.57
C SER A 251 17.72 -18.64 -3.30
N PHE A 252 17.02 -18.25 -2.23
CA PHE A 252 17.65 -17.79 -1.00
C PHE A 252 18.45 -18.92 -0.34
N SER A 253 19.57 -18.56 0.28
CA SER A 253 20.49 -19.50 0.93
C SER A 253 21.45 -18.76 1.85
N ASP A 254 22.16 -19.51 2.70
CA ASP A 254 23.19 -19.00 3.63
C ASP A 254 24.25 -18.11 2.97
N LYS A 255 24.52 -18.31 1.67
CA LYS A 255 25.45 -17.46 0.93
C LYS A 255 24.94 -16.02 0.85
N HIS A 256 23.64 -15.85 0.58
CA HIS A 256 23.01 -14.54 0.51
C HIS A 256 22.97 -13.87 1.88
N LEU A 257 22.64 -14.65 2.93
CA LEU A 257 22.59 -14.17 4.30
C LEU A 257 23.95 -13.60 4.75
N LYS A 258 25.05 -14.27 4.42
CA LYS A 258 26.42 -13.82 4.73
C LYS A 258 26.84 -12.51 4.04
N GLU A 259 26.11 -12.03 3.04
CA GLU A 259 26.39 -10.74 2.41
C GLU A 259 25.85 -9.56 3.21
N PHE A 260 24.88 -9.79 4.09
CA PHE A 260 24.29 -8.75 4.93
C PHE A 260 25.21 -8.43 6.10
N LYS A 261 25.24 -7.15 6.48
CA LYS A 261 26.09 -6.66 7.56
C LYS A 261 25.41 -6.75 8.93
N PHE A 262 24.12 -7.04 8.93
CA PHE A 262 23.26 -7.13 10.10
C PHE A 262 23.00 -8.61 10.42
N LYS A 263 22.50 -8.91 11.62
CA LYS A 263 22.56 -10.25 12.22
C LYS A 263 21.69 -11.29 11.55
#